data_AF-X1C750-F1
#
_entry.id   AF-X1C750-F1
#
_cell.length_a   1.000
_cell.length_b   1.000
_cell.length_c   1.000
_cell.angle_alpha   90.00
_cell.angle_beta   90.00
_cell.angle_gamma   90.00
#
_symmetry.space_group_name_H-M   'P 1'
#
loop_
_entity.id
_entity.type
_entity.pdbx_description
1 polymer ?
#
loop_
_entity_poly.entity_id
_entity_poly.type
_entity_poly.pdbx_seq_one_letter_code
_entity_poly.pdbx_strand_id
1 'polypeptide(L)'
;NNCGFASTEDIDIKGTIPFEWTMDALMLGVGVGFDTKGAGKIIIKKPKEDDFLFRIPDSREGWVEALKYTLEAYFFEKTLPKLDYSLIRPAGELIRGFGGIASGPEPLEKMIENIKDLLDQRIGDRLRSIDIVDIMNFIGKCVVAGNVRRSAEIALGDINDTEFITMKQDKEKLTSHRWASNNSIFAKIGMDYSFVAEQIAKNGEPGVLWLENSRDYSRMAEPPDYKDKKVAGVNPCGEQSLESYELCCLVESFPSNHESYEEFQDTLKYAYLYAKSVTLLNT
;
A
#
# COMPACT_ATOMS: atom_id res chain seq x y z
N ASN A 1 1.61 -4.09 -15.02
CA ASN A 1 2.35 -4.28 -13.76
C ASN A 1 1.36 -4.69 -12.67
N ASN A 2 1.73 -5.64 -11.82
CA ASN A 2 0.79 -6.24 -10.85
C ASN A 2 1.08 -5.85 -9.40
N CYS A 3 2.22 -5.21 -9.14
CA CYS A 3 2.54 -4.71 -7.81
C CYS A 3 3.26 -3.36 -7.88
N GLY A 4 3.34 -2.63 -6.77
CA GLY A 4 4.17 -1.44 -6.63
C GLY A 4 4.37 -1.02 -5.18
N PHE A 5 4.94 0.17 -4.97
CA PHE A 5 5.26 0.69 -3.63
C PHE A 5 4.89 2.18 -3.49
N ALA A 6 4.36 2.61 -2.34
CA ALA A 6 4.09 4.01 -2.04
C ALA A 6 4.69 4.42 -0.68
N SER A 7 5.66 5.33 -0.70
CA SER A 7 6.24 5.85 0.54
C SER A 7 5.37 6.93 1.17
N THR A 8 5.28 6.94 2.50
CA THR A 8 4.66 8.05 3.25
C THR A 8 5.70 9.06 3.75
N GLU A 9 6.97 8.89 3.38
CA GLU A 9 8.06 9.75 3.83
C GLU A 9 7.77 11.23 3.59
N ASP A 10 7.26 11.62 2.42
CA ASP A 10 7.00 13.03 2.11
C ASP A 10 5.55 13.47 2.41
N ILE A 11 4.83 12.83 3.35
CA ILE A 11 3.41 13.13 3.62
C ILE A 11 3.15 14.60 3.99
N ASP A 12 4.13 15.30 4.57
CA ASP A 12 4.07 16.73 4.90
C ASP A 12 4.16 17.65 3.68
N ILE A 13 4.62 17.12 2.53
CA ILE A 13 4.73 17.84 1.26
C ILE A 13 3.67 17.34 0.26
N LYS A 14 3.57 16.02 0.10
CA LYS A 14 2.69 15.33 -0.84
C LYS A 14 1.27 15.11 -0.29
N GLY A 15 1.06 15.28 1.02
CA GLY A 15 -0.23 15.12 1.65
C GLY A 15 -0.83 13.74 1.45
N THR A 16 -2.01 13.69 0.85
CA THR A 16 -2.83 12.48 0.77
C THR A 16 -2.43 11.53 -0.36
N ILE A 17 -1.47 11.93 -1.21
CA ILE A 17 -1.07 11.18 -2.41
C ILE A 17 -0.70 9.72 -2.14
N PRO A 18 0.06 9.34 -1.07
CA PRO A 18 0.34 7.93 -0.80
C PRO A 18 -0.92 7.06 -0.64
N PHE A 19 -1.96 7.60 0.01
CA PHE A 19 -3.23 6.90 0.22
C PHE A 19 -4.08 6.87 -1.05
N GLU A 20 -4.12 7.99 -1.78
CA GLU A 20 -4.79 8.09 -3.08
C GLU A 20 -4.21 7.07 -4.07
N TRP A 21 -2.90 7.04 -4.21
CA TRP A 21 -2.20 6.13 -5.12
C TRP A 21 -2.41 4.67 -4.73
N THR A 22 -2.36 4.36 -3.42
CA THR A 22 -2.59 3.01 -2.91
C THR A 22 -4.01 2.53 -3.23
N MET A 23 -5.02 3.35 -2.95
CA MET A 23 -6.42 3.05 -3.28
C MET A 23 -6.60 2.82 -4.79
N ASP A 24 -6.02 3.70 -5.59
CA ASP A 24 -6.13 3.64 -7.05
C ASP A 24 -5.50 2.36 -7.63
N ALA A 25 -4.28 2.04 -7.19
CA ALA A 25 -3.55 0.85 -7.59
C ALA A 25 -4.29 -0.44 -7.16
N LEU A 26 -4.76 -0.49 -5.91
CA LEU A 26 -5.52 -1.64 -5.40
C LEU A 26 -6.81 -1.87 -6.20
N MET A 27 -7.53 -0.82 -6.60
CA MET A 27 -8.71 -0.94 -7.45
C MET A 27 -8.40 -1.47 -8.86
N LEU A 28 -7.17 -1.27 -9.34
CA LEU A 28 -6.64 -1.90 -10.55
C LEU A 28 -6.09 -3.32 -10.29
N GLY A 29 -6.32 -3.89 -9.11
CA GLY A 29 -5.84 -5.22 -8.74
C GLY A 29 -4.31 -5.30 -8.61
N VAL A 30 -3.64 -4.16 -8.42
CA VAL A 30 -2.21 -4.07 -8.14
C VAL A 30 -1.99 -4.24 -6.64
N GLY A 31 -1.06 -5.13 -6.23
CA GLY A 31 -0.65 -5.22 -4.82
C GLY A 31 0.31 -4.08 -4.43
N VAL A 32 0.16 -3.50 -3.25
CA VAL A 32 0.89 -2.29 -2.85
C VAL A 32 1.66 -2.50 -1.56
N GLY A 33 2.97 -2.27 -1.60
CA GLY A 33 3.73 -2.03 -0.38
C GLY A 33 3.69 -0.56 0.01
N PHE A 34 3.72 -0.26 1.31
CA PHE A 34 3.83 1.11 1.80
C PHE A 34 4.66 1.15 3.09
N ASP A 35 5.26 2.30 3.38
CA ASP A 35 5.95 2.53 4.66
C ASP A 35 5.18 3.46 5.59
N THR A 36 5.60 3.49 6.86
CA THR A 36 5.06 4.39 7.87
C THR A 36 6.00 5.57 8.20
N LYS A 37 6.91 5.96 7.29
CA LYS A 37 7.88 7.05 7.52
C LYS A 37 7.23 8.42 7.67
N GLY A 38 5.96 8.56 7.27
CA GLY A 38 5.13 9.73 7.52
C GLY A 38 4.70 9.91 8.98
N ALA A 39 4.92 8.92 9.83
CA ALA A 39 4.59 8.99 11.25
C ALA A 39 5.24 10.22 11.91
N GLY A 40 4.47 10.95 12.70
CA GLY A 40 4.90 12.15 13.41
C GLY A 40 4.93 13.44 12.58
N LYS A 41 4.76 13.36 11.24
CA LYS A 41 4.90 14.53 10.34
C LYS A 41 3.64 15.38 10.22
N ILE A 42 2.47 14.80 10.41
CA ILE A 42 1.17 15.49 10.37
C ILE A 42 0.58 15.58 11.77
N ILE A 43 0.04 16.76 12.12
CA ILE A 43 -0.87 16.94 13.25
C ILE A 43 -2.29 16.82 12.71
N ILE A 44 -3.09 15.93 13.28
CA ILE A 44 -4.47 15.72 12.88
C ILE A 44 -5.29 16.90 13.39
N LYS A 45 -6.04 17.54 12.51
CA LYS A 45 -6.80 18.76 12.81
C LYS A 45 -8.29 18.47 12.79
N LYS A 46 -9.04 19.26 13.56
CA LYS A 46 -10.49 19.29 13.42
C LYS A 46 -10.83 19.86 12.03
N PRO A 47 -11.61 19.16 11.20
CA PRO A 47 -12.05 19.70 9.92
C PRO A 47 -12.88 20.97 10.05
N LYS A 48 -12.95 21.77 8.99
CA LYS A 48 -13.91 22.87 8.89
C LYS A 48 -15.30 22.34 8.60
N GLU A 49 -16.27 22.84 9.35
CA GLU A 49 -17.69 22.58 9.13
C GLU A 49 -18.21 23.61 8.10
N ASP A 50 -18.69 23.13 6.94
CA ASP A 50 -19.25 23.95 5.86
C ASP A 50 -20.21 23.10 5.01
N ASP A 51 -20.96 23.75 4.11
CA ASP A 51 -21.96 23.12 3.22
C ASP A 51 -21.36 22.63 1.89
N PHE A 52 -20.17 22.04 1.92
CA PHE A 52 -19.59 21.42 0.73
C PHE A 52 -20.21 20.04 0.48
N LEU A 53 -21.02 19.91 -0.57
CA LEU A 53 -21.56 18.64 -1.06
C LEU A 53 -20.70 18.11 -2.20
N PHE A 54 -20.13 16.91 -2.04
CA PHE A 54 -19.42 16.21 -3.11
C PHE A 54 -20.24 15.01 -3.57
N ARG A 55 -20.77 15.08 -4.80
CA ARG A 55 -21.43 13.96 -5.47
C ARG A 55 -20.39 13.08 -6.11
N ILE A 56 -20.20 11.88 -5.57
CA ILE A 56 -19.12 10.99 -5.97
C ILE A 56 -19.43 10.44 -7.37
N PRO A 57 -18.61 10.72 -8.39
CA PRO A 57 -18.79 10.12 -9.70
C PRO A 57 -18.72 8.59 -9.62
N ASP A 58 -19.47 7.88 -10.45
CA ASP A 58 -19.45 6.41 -10.55
C ASP A 58 -18.19 5.89 -11.28
N SER A 59 -17.04 6.23 -10.73
CA SER A 59 -15.72 5.83 -11.22
C SER A 59 -14.75 5.61 -10.07
N ARG A 60 -13.68 4.85 -10.35
CA ARG A 60 -12.56 4.65 -9.43
C ARG A 60 -11.97 5.97 -8.95
N GLU A 61 -11.77 6.91 -9.88
CA GLU A 61 -11.22 8.24 -9.58
C GLU A 61 -12.15 9.02 -8.64
N GLY A 62 -13.46 8.89 -8.78
CA GLY A 62 -14.43 9.49 -7.85
C GLY A 62 -14.30 8.95 -6.43
N TRP A 63 -14.05 7.64 -6.28
CA TRP A 63 -13.81 7.04 -4.96
C TRP A 63 -12.49 7.53 -4.35
N VAL A 64 -11.44 7.64 -5.16
CA VAL A 64 -10.14 8.19 -4.73
C VAL A 64 -10.27 9.67 -4.32
N GLU A 65 -11.05 10.48 -5.05
CA GLU A 65 -11.33 11.87 -4.68
C GLU A 65 -12.11 11.98 -3.35
N ALA A 66 -13.04 11.06 -3.08
CA ALA A 66 -13.76 11.04 -1.80
C ALA A 66 -12.81 10.77 -0.62
N LEU A 67 -11.88 9.82 -0.77
CA LEU A 67 -10.81 9.57 0.20
C LEU A 67 -9.92 10.80 0.37
N LYS A 68 -9.46 11.39 -0.73
CA LYS A 68 -8.62 12.60 -0.74
C LYS A 68 -9.27 13.71 0.07
N TYR A 69 -10.50 14.11 -0.26
CA TYR A 69 -11.15 15.22 0.44
C TYR A 69 -11.34 14.95 1.92
N THR A 70 -11.64 13.70 2.29
CA THR A 70 -11.75 13.30 3.69
C THR A 70 -10.40 13.49 4.40
N LEU A 71 -9.32 12.91 3.88
CA LEU A 71 -8.01 13.00 4.52
C LEU A 71 -7.46 14.43 4.54
N GLU A 72 -7.64 15.22 3.46
CA GLU A 72 -7.20 16.61 3.42
C GLU A 72 -7.92 17.48 4.45
N ALA A 73 -9.18 17.17 4.76
CA ALA A 73 -9.94 17.87 5.79
C ALA A 73 -9.27 17.74 7.17
N TYR A 74 -8.81 16.52 7.51
CA TYR A 74 -8.10 16.24 8.76
C TYR A 74 -6.62 16.65 8.75
N PHE A 75 -5.90 16.46 7.64
CA PHE A 75 -4.45 16.72 7.58
C PHE A 75 -4.15 18.21 7.42
N PHE A 76 -5.04 18.95 6.74
CA PHE A 76 -4.78 20.33 6.33
C PHE A 76 -5.88 21.33 6.72
N GLU A 77 -6.80 20.96 7.61
CA GLU A 77 -7.88 21.85 8.09
C GLU A 77 -8.78 22.34 6.96
N LYS A 78 -8.97 21.50 5.94
CA LYS A 78 -9.93 21.77 4.86
C LYS A 78 -11.35 21.42 5.31
N THR A 79 -12.31 21.77 4.46
CA THR A 79 -13.71 21.43 4.67
C THR A 79 -13.93 19.93 4.51
N LEU A 80 -14.59 19.31 5.49
CA LEU A 80 -15.03 17.93 5.37
C LEU A 80 -16.26 17.88 4.44
N PRO A 81 -16.23 17.14 3.31
CA PRO A 81 -17.38 17.08 2.41
C PRO A 81 -18.54 16.29 3.02
N LYS A 82 -19.76 16.72 2.71
CA LYS A 82 -20.94 15.86 2.72
C LYS A 82 -20.87 14.99 1.46
N LEU A 83 -20.65 13.71 1.61
CA LEU A 83 -20.53 12.77 0.50
C LEU A 83 -21.91 12.29 0.06
N ASP A 84 -22.20 12.45 -1.24
CA ASP A 84 -23.42 11.96 -1.88
C ASP A 84 -23.06 10.77 -2.81
N TYR A 85 -23.49 9.58 -2.40
CA TYR A 85 -23.23 8.31 -3.07
C TYR A 85 -24.26 7.97 -4.17
N SER A 86 -25.25 8.83 -4.40
CA SER A 86 -26.41 8.52 -5.27
C SER A 86 -26.08 8.23 -6.72
N LEU A 87 -24.91 8.67 -7.20
CA LEU A 87 -24.46 8.41 -8.57
C LEU A 87 -23.79 7.03 -8.71
N ILE A 88 -23.27 6.45 -7.62
CA ILE A 88 -22.56 5.16 -7.66
C ILE A 88 -23.53 4.03 -7.99
N ARG A 89 -23.15 3.18 -8.95
CA ARG A 89 -23.99 2.07 -9.38
C ARG A 89 -24.32 1.11 -8.22
N PRO A 90 -25.54 0.55 -8.18
CA PRO A 90 -25.94 -0.38 -7.13
C PRO A 90 -25.18 -1.71 -7.21
N ALA A 91 -25.26 -2.48 -6.13
CA ALA A 91 -24.67 -3.81 -6.06
C ALA A 91 -25.28 -4.74 -7.14
N GLY A 92 -24.45 -5.55 -7.77
CA GLY A 92 -24.84 -6.48 -8.84
C GLY A 92 -24.73 -5.93 -10.26
N GLU A 93 -24.57 -4.61 -10.44
CA GLU A 93 -24.33 -4.00 -11.76
C GLU A 93 -22.96 -4.35 -12.33
N LEU A 94 -22.80 -4.35 -13.65
CA LEU A 94 -21.55 -4.72 -14.30
C LEU A 94 -20.46 -3.65 -14.14
N ILE A 95 -19.21 -4.10 -13.88
CA ILE A 95 -18.02 -3.25 -13.95
C ILE A 95 -17.43 -3.33 -15.36
N ARG A 96 -17.44 -2.21 -16.08
CA ARG A 96 -16.84 -2.12 -17.42
C ARG A 96 -15.30 -2.17 -17.30
N GLY A 97 -14.64 -2.92 -18.18
CA GLY A 97 -13.17 -2.99 -18.28
C GLY A 97 -12.52 -4.10 -17.45
N PHE A 98 -12.94 -4.32 -16.20
CA PHE A 98 -12.36 -5.35 -15.32
C PHE A 98 -13.04 -6.72 -15.43
N GLY A 99 -14.31 -6.75 -15.85
CA GLY A 99 -15.17 -7.91 -15.67
C GLY A 99 -15.59 -8.06 -14.19
N GLY A 100 -16.81 -8.53 -13.95
CA GLY A 100 -17.36 -8.69 -12.60
C GLY A 100 -18.54 -7.77 -12.28
N ILE A 101 -18.99 -7.84 -11.03
CA ILE A 101 -20.15 -7.13 -10.50
C ILE A 101 -19.71 -6.13 -9.43
N ALA A 102 -20.37 -4.97 -9.41
CA ALA A 102 -20.19 -3.91 -8.44
C ALA A 102 -20.71 -4.34 -7.06
N SER A 103 -20.04 -3.85 -6.02
CA SER A 103 -20.44 -4.02 -4.62
C SER A 103 -21.50 -3.02 -4.15
N GLY A 104 -21.83 -2.02 -4.97
CA GLY A 104 -22.53 -0.83 -4.51
C GLY A 104 -21.63 0.12 -3.72
N PRO A 105 -22.19 1.23 -3.19
CA PRO A 105 -21.44 2.27 -2.47
C PRO A 105 -21.04 1.90 -1.03
N GLU A 106 -21.69 0.89 -0.44
CA GLU A 106 -21.55 0.54 0.99
C GLU A 106 -20.10 0.32 1.45
N PRO A 107 -19.20 -0.34 0.69
CA PRO A 107 -17.80 -0.48 1.10
C PRO A 107 -17.07 0.87 1.22
N LEU A 108 -17.34 1.81 0.30
CA LEU A 108 -16.74 3.14 0.34
C LEU A 108 -17.26 3.92 1.54
N GLU A 109 -18.56 3.89 1.78
CA GLU A 109 -19.21 4.54 2.92
C GLU A 109 -18.57 4.08 4.23
N LYS A 110 -18.49 2.77 4.45
CA LYS A 110 -17.84 2.18 5.62
C LYS A 110 -16.38 2.56 5.75
N MET A 111 -15.63 2.58 4.64
CA MET A 111 -14.23 2.97 4.67
C MET A 111 -14.06 4.41 5.16
N ILE A 112 -14.83 5.34 4.60
CA ILE A 112 -14.79 6.76 4.98
C ILE A 112 -15.23 6.95 6.44
N GLU A 113 -16.28 6.27 6.88
CA GLU A 113 -16.72 6.31 8.29
C GLU A 113 -15.64 5.83 9.24
N ASN A 114 -15.01 4.68 8.98
CA ASN A 114 -13.93 4.15 9.82
C ASN A 114 -12.72 5.09 9.88
N ILE A 115 -12.36 5.73 8.76
CA ILE A 115 -11.28 6.72 8.70
C ILE A 115 -11.63 7.96 9.53
N LYS A 116 -12.87 8.46 9.40
CA LYS A 116 -13.33 9.60 10.22
C LYS A 116 -13.32 9.27 11.71
N ASP A 117 -13.87 8.12 12.10
CA ASP A 117 -13.90 7.68 13.49
C ASP A 117 -12.49 7.58 14.09
N LEU A 118 -11.54 7.04 13.32
CA LEU A 118 -10.12 6.99 13.71
C LEU A 118 -9.55 8.40 13.89
N LEU A 119 -9.73 9.29 12.92
CA LEU A 119 -9.10 10.61 12.92
C LEU A 119 -9.76 11.58 13.92
N ASP A 120 -11.07 11.49 14.14
CA ASP A 120 -11.81 12.29 15.12
C ASP A 120 -11.32 12.05 16.55
N GLN A 121 -11.03 10.78 16.89
CA GLN A 121 -10.46 10.40 18.20
C GLN A 121 -9.03 10.91 18.43
N ARG A 122 -8.38 11.40 17.38
CA ARG A 122 -6.96 11.73 17.33
C ARG A 122 -6.72 13.20 16.99
N ILE A 123 -7.76 14.03 16.97
CA ILE A 123 -7.65 15.48 16.74
C ILE A 123 -6.69 16.09 17.77
N GLY A 124 -5.72 16.85 17.29
CA GLY A 124 -4.67 17.49 18.08
C GLY A 124 -3.41 16.63 18.25
N ASP A 125 -3.50 15.32 18.01
CA ASP A 125 -2.36 14.41 18.08
C ASP A 125 -1.57 14.38 16.76
N ARG A 126 -0.32 13.92 16.86
CA ARG A 126 0.46 13.55 15.69
C ARG A 126 0.03 12.19 15.15
N LEU A 127 -0.05 12.09 13.82
CA LEU A 127 -0.32 10.85 13.10
C LEU A 127 0.73 9.79 13.46
N ARG A 128 0.31 8.62 13.93
CA ARG A 128 1.22 7.50 14.26
C ARG A 128 1.39 6.57 13.06
N SER A 129 2.40 5.71 13.14
CA SER A 129 2.59 4.60 12.22
C SER A 129 1.35 3.72 12.12
N ILE A 130 0.74 3.35 13.25
CA ILE A 130 -0.46 2.51 13.25
C ILE A 130 -1.69 3.20 12.69
N ASP A 131 -1.77 4.53 12.77
CA ASP A 131 -2.88 5.27 12.15
C ASP A 131 -2.73 5.23 10.62
N ILE A 132 -1.50 5.37 10.09
CA ILE A 132 -1.20 5.21 8.65
C ILE A 132 -1.59 3.80 8.20
N VAL A 133 -1.17 2.77 8.93
CA VAL A 133 -1.47 1.37 8.60
C VAL A 133 -2.97 1.08 8.68
N ASP A 134 -3.68 1.60 9.69
CA ASP A 134 -5.13 1.40 9.80
C ASP A 134 -5.88 2.08 8.63
N ILE A 135 -5.46 3.29 8.19
CA ILE A 135 -6.03 3.94 7.00
C ILE A 135 -5.79 3.11 5.74
N MET A 136 -4.56 2.64 5.49
CA MET A 136 -4.25 1.78 4.34
C MET A 136 -5.04 0.47 4.39
N ASN A 137 -5.14 -0.16 5.56
CA ASN A 137 -5.92 -1.38 5.73
C ASN A 137 -7.43 -1.16 5.51
N PHE A 138 -7.98 0.01 5.85
CA PHE A 138 -9.37 0.34 5.50
C PHE A 138 -9.55 0.45 3.99
N ILE A 139 -8.56 1.01 3.28
CA ILE A 139 -8.52 1.05 1.82
C ILE A 139 -8.47 -0.38 1.24
N GLY A 140 -7.53 -1.21 1.70
CA GLY A 140 -7.43 -2.62 1.29
C GLY A 140 -8.75 -3.38 1.52
N LYS A 141 -9.34 -3.27 2.70
CA LYS A 141 -10.65 -3.86 3.04
C LYS A 141 -11.78 -3.37 2.12
N CYS A 142 -11.83 -2.07 1.83
CA CYS A 142 -12.81 -1.48 0.92
C CYS A 142 -12.73 -2.13 -0.47
N VAL A 143 -11.51 -2.33 -0.97
CA VAL A 143 -11.26 -2.91 -2.29
C VAL A 143 -11.59 -4.40 -2.34
N VAL A 144 -11.27 -5.18 -1.29
CA VAL A 144 -11.71 -6.60 -1.19
C VAL A 144 -13.23 -6.72 -1.21
N ALA A 145 -13.91 -5.91 -0.38
CA ALA A 145 -15.37 -5.88 -0.32
C ALA A 145 -15.98 -5.40 -1.65
N GLY A 146 -15.23 -4.58 -2.40
CA GLY A 146 -15.49 -4.15 -3.78
C GLY A 146 -15.37 -5.25 -4.84
N ASN A 147 -15.20 -6.51 -4.45
CA ASN A 147 -15.08 -7.70 -5.33
C ASN A 147 -13.76 -7.76 -6.13
N VAL A 148 -12.74 -7.00 -5.75
CA VAL A 148 -11.38 -7.17 -6.27
C VAL A 148 -10.65 -8.18 -5.37
N ARG A 149 -10.69 -9.46 -5.76
CA ARG A 149 -10.17 -10.60 -4.96
C ARG A 149 -8.65 -10.63 -4.74
N ARG A 150 -7.91 -9.56 -5.08
CA ARG A 150 -6.44 -9.55 -5.20
C ARG A 150 -5.76 -8.36 -4.53
N SER A 151 -6.44 -7.56 -3.69
CA SER A 151 -5.70 -6.55 -2.92
C SER A 151 -4.76 -7.25 -1.95
N ALA A 152 -3.47 -6.97 -2.08
CA ALA A 152 -2.43 -7.48 -1.22
C ALA A 152 -1.58 -6.29 -0.80
N GLU A 153 -1.41 -6.12 0.50
CA GLU A 153 -0.64 -5.02 1.07
C GLU A 153 0.53 -5.55 1.91
N ILE A 154 1.65 -4.82 1.91
CA ILE A 154 2.73 -4.98 2.89
C ILE A 154 2.99 -3.63 3.56
N ALA A 155 2.91 -3.61 4.88
CA ALA A 155 3.23 -2.42 5.67
C ALA A 155 4.68 -2.51 6.17
N LEU A 156 5.48 -1.46 5.96
CA LEU A 156 6.88 -1.38 6.38
C LEU A 156 7.06 -0.34 7.49
N GLY A 157 7.39 -0.81 8.69
CA GLY A 157 7.54 0.02 9.90
C GLY A 157 8.98 0.14 10.41
N ASP A 158 9.16 1.00 11.40
CA ASP A 158 10.43 1.13 12.13
C ASP A 158 10.59 -0.03 13.12
N ILE A 159 11.83 -0.51 13.26
CA ILE A 159 12.18 -1.58 14.19
C ILE A 159 11.90 -1.22 15.67
N ASN A 160 12.00 0.05 16.04
CA ASN A 160 11.79 0.50 17.41
C ASN A 160 10.31 0.77 17.72
N ASP A 161 9.44 0.66 16.73
CA ASP A 161 8.01 0.89 16.88
C ASP A 161 7.31 -0.38 17.37
N THR A 162 7.31 -0.57 18.69
CA THR A 162 6.64 -1.71 19.32
C THR A 162 5.13 -1.71 19.11
N GLU A 163 4.51 -0.53 18.95
CA GLU A 163 3.07 -0.44 18.68
C GLU A 163 2.76 -1.01 17.29
N PHE A 164 3.53 -0.63 16.28
CA PHE A 164 3.46 -1.21 14.93
C PHE A 164 3.71 -2.72 14.93
N ILE A 165 4.80 -3.17 15.57
CA ILE A 165 5.18 -4.59 15.60
C ILE A 165 4.08 -5.45 16.23
N THR A 166 3.40 -4.94 17.26
CA THR A 166 2.39 -5.71 18.01
C THR A 166 0.95 -5.41 17.59
N MET A 167 0.72 -4.50 16.64
CA MET A 167 -0.63 -4.00 16.33
C MET A 167 -1.62 -5.10 15.91
N LYS A 168 -1.14 -6.17 15.26
CA LYS A 168 -1.97 -7.30 14.82
C LYS A 168 -2.30 -8.29 15.95
N GLN A 169 -1.81 -8.07 17.17
CA GLN A 169 -2.18 -8.86 18.35
C GLN A 169 -3.54 -8.43 18.94
N ASP A 170 -4.01 -7.23 18.59
CA ASP A 170 -5.38 -6.79 18.85
C ASP A 170 -6.34 -7.60 17.95
N LYS A 171 -6.99 -8.62 18.53
CA LYS A 171 -7.86 -9.55 17.80
C LYS A 171 -9.09 -8.87 17.20
N GLU A 172 -9.59 -7.82 17.84
CA GLU A 172 -10.78 -7.09 17.36
C GLU A 172 -10.41 -6.31 16.09
N LYS A 173 -9.32 -5.53 16.15
CA LYS A 173 -8.83 -4.78 14.98
C LYS A 173 -8.27 -5.69 13.90
N LEU A 174 -7.62 -6.80 14.26
CA LEU A 174 -7.17 -7.83 13.31
C LEU A 174 -8.35 -8.38 12.52
N THR A 175 -9.45 -8.74 13.18
CA THR A 175 -10.65 -9.25 12.49
C THR A 175 -11.34 -8.15 11.68
N SER A 176 -11.32 -6.91 12.18
CA SER A 176 -11.97 -5.77 11.54
C SER A 176 -11.28 -5.35 10.24
N HIS A 177 -9.97 -5.08 10.25
CA HIS A 177 -9.25 -4.50 9.11
C HIS A 177 -7.75 -4.82 9.06
N ARG A 178 -7.06 -5.03 10.19
CA ARG A 178 -5.59 -5.22 10.19
C ARG A 178 -5.12 -6.55 9.57
N TRP A 179 -6.04 -7.39 9.09
CA TRP A 179 -5.74 -8.54 8.25
C TRP A 179 -5.32 -8.15 6.81
N ALA A 180 -5.64 -6.93 6.36
CA ALA A 180 -5.47 -6.51 4.97
C ALA A 180 -4.01 -6.39 4.52
N SER A 181 -3.09 -6.17 5.44
CA SER A 181 -1.64 -6.15 5.19
C SER A 181 -0.88 -7.19 6.01
N ASN A 182 0.22 -7.66 5.45
CA ASN A 182 1.29 -8.30 6.23
C ASN A 182 2.30 -7.23 6.67
N ASN A 183 2.78 -7.30 7.90
CA ASN A 183 3.64 -6.26 8.46
C ASN A 183 5.10 -6.72 8.46
N SER A 184 6.00 -5.84 8.02
CA SER A 184 7.46 -6.04 8.09
C SER A 184 8.14 -4.81 8.65
N ILE A 185 9.36 -4.98 9.15
CA ILE A 185 10.18 -3.92 9.72
C ILE A 185 11.42 -3.65 8.87
N PHE A 186 11.89 -2.39 8.89
CA PHE A 186 13.21 -2.05 8.39
C PHE A 186 14.28 -2.47 9.41
N ALA A 187 15.04 -3.51 9.05
CA ALA A 187 16.12 -4.03 9.87
C ALA A 187 17.49 -3.54 9.40
N LYS A 188 18.46 -3.63 10.33
CA LYS A 188 19.87 -3.33 10.09
C LYS A 188 20.71 -4.56 10.38
N ILE A 189 21.78 -4.79 9.63
CA ILE A 189 22.69 -5.91 9.94
C ILE A 189 23.30 -5.69 11.33
N GLY A 190 23.25 -6.72 12.18
CA GLY A 190 23.87 -6.70 13.50
C GLY A 190 23.05 -6.03 14.61
N MET A 191 21.79 -5.68 14.35
CA MET A 191 20.85 -5.26 15.41
C MET A 191 20.52 -6.39 16.39
N ASP A 192 19.89 -6.06 17.52
CA ASP A 192 19.30 -7.07 18.41
C ASP A 192 17.95 -7.56 17.84
N TYR A 193 17.91 -8.83 17.46
CA TYR A 193 16.73 -9.47 16.88
C TYR A 193 15.82 -10.13 17.93
N SER A 194 16.19 -10.14 19.22
CA SER A 194 15.52 -10.97 20.23
C SER A 194 14.02 -10.69 20.34
N PHE A 195 13.63 -9.42 20.49
CA PHE A 195 12.21 -9.03 20.57
C PHE A 195 11.42 -9.38 19.30
N VAL A 196 12.03 -9.16 18.13
CA VAL A 196 11.41 -9.44 16.82
C VAL A 196 11.23 -10.95 16.64
N ALA A 197 12.25 -11.74 16.96
CA ALA A 197 12.19 -13.20 16.88
C ALA A 197 11.11 -13.78 17.80
N GLU A 198 10.94 -13.22 19.01
CA GLU A 198 9.84 -13.58 19.90
C GLU A 198 8.46 -13.27 19.31
N GLN A 199 8.30 -12.17 18.57
CA GLN A 199 7.03 -11.88 17.89
C GLN A 199 6.81 -12.82 16.71
N ILE A 200 7.83 -13.03 15.87
CA ILE A 200 7.76 -13.95 14.71
C ILE A 200 7.38 -15.36 15.17
N ALA A 201 7.92 -15.83 16.29
CA ALA A 201 7.58 -17.15 16.83
C ALA A 201 6.10 -17.30 17.21
N LYS A 202 5.36 -16.21 17.46
CA LYS A 202 3.94 -16.25 17.81
C LYS A 202 3.03 -16.46 16.60
N ASN A 203 3.33 -15.82 15.47
CA ASN A 203 2.40 -15.76 14.33
C ASN A 203 3.06 -15.60 12.94
N GLY A 204 4.39 -15.64 12.84
CA GLY A 204 5.13 -15.43 11.60
C GLY A 204 5.39 -13.96 11.25
N GLU A 205 5.02 -13.01 12.10
CA GLU A 205 5.20 -11.56 11.89
C GLU A 205 6.00 -10.90 13.03
N PRO A 206 6.70 -9.78 12.76
CA PRO A 206 6.81 -9.09 11.48
C PRO A 206 7.82 -9.77 10.54
N GLY A 207 7.65 -9.58 9.23
CA GLY A 207 8.73 -9.85 8.27
C GLY A 207 9.91 -8.88 8.46
N VAL A 208 11.03 -9.17 7.82
CA VAL A 208 12.28 -8.43 8.02
C VAL A 208 12.82 -7.97 6.67
N LEU A 209 13.01 -6.66 6.51
CA LEU A 209 13.56 -6.05 5.30
C LEU A 209 14.85 -5.28 5.61
N TRP A 210 15.96 -5.72 5.03
CA TRP A 210 17.24 -5.02 5.10
C TRP A 210 17.36 -3.98 3.97
N LEU A 211 16.71 -2.82 4.16
CA LEU A 211 16.66 -1.76 3.15
C LEU A 211 18.05 -1.25 2.74
N GLU A 212 19.01 -1.22 3.67
CA GLU A 212 20.41 -0.86 3.37
C GLU A 212 21.02 -1.84 2.36
N ASN A 213 20.80 -3.15 2.53
CA ASN A 213 21.26 -4.15 1.56
C ASN A 213 20.64 -3.95 0.17
N SER A 214 19.32 -3.69 0.12
CA SER A 214 18.62 -3.41 -1.14
C SER A 214 19.19 -2.20 -1.86
N ARG A 215 19.67 -1.19 -1.12
CA ARG A 215 20.27 0.03 -1.68
C ARG A 215 21.72 -0.16 -2.12
N ASP A 216 22.48 -0.94 -1.34
CA ASP A 216 23.92 -1.06 -1.51
C ASP A 216 24.30 -2.07 -2.61
N TYR A 217 23.52 -3.13 -2.80
CA TYR A 217 23.90 -4.26 -3.63
C TYR A 217 22.89 -4.58 -4.75
N SER A 218 23.40 -4.74 -5.97
CA SER A 218 22.69 -5.47 -7.03
C SER A 218 22.79 -7.00 -6.83
N ARG A 219 24.01 -7.54 -6.77
CA ARG A 219 24.29 -8.95 -6.43
C ARG A 219 25.24 -8.97 -5.25
N MET A 220 24.88 -9.70 -4.19
CA MET A 220 25.66 -9.69 -2.93
C MET A 220 27.01 -10.42 -2.99
N ALA A 221 27.32 -11.11 -4.10
CA ALA A 221 28.65 -11.68 -4.34
C ALA A 221 29.68 -10.63 -4.81
N GLU A 222 29.22 -9.43 -5.18
CA GLU A 222 30.05 -8.30 -5.62
C GLU A 222 30.15 -7.24 -4.51
N PRO A 223 31.15 -6.34 -4.56
CA PRO A 223 31.17 -5.15 -3.71
C PRO A 223 29.91 -4.28 -3.89
N PRO A 224 29.54 -3.45 -2.89
CA PRO A 224 28.47 -2.48 -3.03
C PRO A 224 28.60 -1.62 -4.30
N ASP A 225 27.53 -1.51 -5.07
CA ASP A 225 27.49 -0.72 -6.31
C ASP A 225 26.49 0.44 -6.28
N TYR A 226 25.62 0.48 -5.25
CA TYR A 226 24.70 1.59 -4.96
C TYR A 226 23.80 1.99 -6.15
N LYS A 227 23.55 1.08 -7.09
CA LYS A 227 22.72 1.36 -8.27
C LYS A 227 21.29 1.68 -7.90
N ASP A 228 20.81 1.10 -6.80
CA ASP A 228 19.43 1.22 -6.32
C ASP A 228 19.33 2.03 -5.01
N LYS A 229 20.22 3.02 -4.85
CA LYS A 229 20.33 3.84 -3.62
C LYS A 229 19.05 4.57 -3.18
N LYS A 230 18.06 4.68 -4.07
CA LYS A 230 16.80 5.39 -3.83
C LYS A 230 15.65 4.50 -3.39
N VAL A 231 15.85 3.18 -3.33
CA VAL A 231 14.83 2.23 -2.88
C VAL A 231 14.22 2.71 -1.58
N ALA A 232 12.89 2.73 -1.54
CA ALA A 232 12.13 3.15 -0.39
C ALA A 232 11.49 1.95 0.33
N GLY A 233 11.21 0.87 -0.39
CA GLY A 233 10.63 -0.36 0.13
C GLY A 233 10.56 -1.47 -0.92
N VAL A 234 9.56 -2.34 -0.79
CA VAL A 234 9.35 -3.52 -1.65
C VAL A 234 7.87 -3.71 -1.95
N ASN A 235 7.57 -4.47 -3.00
CA ASN A 235 6.20 -4.93 -3.27
C ASN A 235 5.74 -5.98 -2.23
N PRO A 236 4.45 -6.38 -2.20
CA PRO A 236 3.92 -7.31 -1.19
C PRO A 236 4.63 -8.66 -1.03
N CYS A 237 5.25 -9.17 -2.09
CA CYS A 237 5.98 -10.43 -2.07
C CYS A 237 7.48 -10.27 -1.75
N GLY A 238 7.98 -9.03 -1.68
CA GLY A 238 9.33 -8.71 -1.22
C GLY A 238 10.46 -8.98 -2.23
N GLU A 239 10.15 -9.35 -3.48
CA GLU A 239 11.13 -9.75 -4.49
C GLU A 239 11.67 -8.60 -5.35
N GLN A 240 11.03 -7.43 -5.35
CA GLN A 240 11.52 -6.23 -6.03
C GLN A 240 11.81 -5.12 -5.02
N SER A 241 13.03 -4.58 -5.09
CA SER A 241 13.38 -3.29 -4.51
C SER A 241 12.72 -2.17 -5.33
N LEU A 242 12.01 -1.25 -4.68
CA LEU A 242 11.22 -0.22 -5.36
C LEU A 242 11.45 1.18 -4.78
N GLU A 243 11.58 2.18 -5.65
CA GLU A 243 11.39 3.59 -5.33
C GLU A 243 9.91 3.90 -5.02
N SER A 244 9.63 5.06 -4.43
CA SER A 244 8.24 5.48 -4.18
C SER A 244 7.49 5.69 -5.51
N TYR A 245 6.32 5.07 -5.61
CA TYR A 245 5.44 5.00 -6.77
C TYR A 245 5.98 4.19 -7.95
N GLU A 246 7.03 3.39 -7.72
CA GLU A 246 7.54 2.46 -8.72
C GLU A 246 6.68 1.20 -8.80
N LEU A 247 6.62 0.63 -10.01
CA LEU A 247 5.84 -0.56 -10.32
C LEU A 247 6.76 -1.75 -10.60
N CYS A 248 6.35 -2.91 -10.11
CA CYS A 248 7.02 -4.19 -10.33
C CYS A 248 6.77 -4.70 -11.76
N CYS A 249 7.84 -5.08 -12.46
CA CYS A 249 7.83 -5.67 -13.80
C CYS A 249 8.56 -7.01 -13.80
N LEU A 250 7.82 -8.10 -13.98
CA LEU A 250 8.36 -9.47 -13.89
C LEU A 250 8.18 -10.23 -15.20
N VAL A 251 9.08 -11.18 -15.39
CA VAL A 251 8.95 -12.27 -16.36
C VAL A 251 9.50 -13.53 -15.70
N GLU A 252 8.77 -14.62 -15.81
CA GLU A 252 9.15 -15.90 -15.24
C GLU A 252 9.71 -16.81 -16.35
N SER A 253 10.82 -17.48 -16.07
CA SER A 253 11.44 -18.46 -16.96
C SER A 253 11.65 -19.76 -16.18
N PHE A 254 11.44 -20.90 -16.84
CA PHE A 254 11.56 -22.22 -16.22
C PHE A 254 12.77 -22.96 -16.80
N PRO A 255 13.95 -22.94 -16.14
CA PRO A 255 15.17 -23.56 -16.68
C PRO A 255 14.99 -25.06 -17.00
N SER A 256 14.16 -25.77 -16.23
CA SER A 256 13.87 -27.20 -16.41
C SER A 256 13.19 -27.56 -17.73
N ASN A 257 12.67 -26.57 -18.47
CA ASN A 257 11.98 -26.78 -19.74
C ASN A 257 12.88 -26.59 -20.96
N HIS A 258 14.19 -26.46 -20.77
CA HIS A 258 15.16 -26.27 -21.84
C HIS A 258 16.04 -27.51 -21.97
N GLU A 259 16.35 -27.90 -23.20
CA GLU A 259 17.21 -29.06 -23.51
C GLU A 259 18.70 -28.72 -23.34
N SER A 260 19.06 -27.43 -23.38
CA SER A 260 20.44 -26.94 -23.30
C SER A 260 20.54 -25.59 -22.61
N TYR A 261 21.77 -25.21 -22.23
CA TYR A 261 22.05 -23.89 -21.68
C TYR A 261 21.85 -22.80 -22.74
N GLU A 262 22.22 -23.07 -23.98
CA GLU A 262 22.11 -22.16 -25.11
C GLU A 262 20.63 -21.80 -25.38
N GLU A 263 19.74 -22.79 -25.36
CA GLU A 263 18.30 -22.57 -25.50
C GLU A 263 17.75 -21.70 -24.34
N PHE A 264 18.22 -21.96 -23.12
CA PHE A 264 17.84 -21.14 -21.97
C PHE A 264 18.32 -19.69 -22.10
N GLN A 265 19.54 -19.46 -22.61
CA GLN A 265 20.04 -18.12 -22.87
C GLN A 265 19.20 -17.36 -23.91
N ASP A 266 18.74 -18.05 -24.95
CA ASP A 266 17.84 -17.46 -25.95
C ASP A 266 16.49 -17.07 -25.32
N THR A 267 15.91 -17.93 -24.47
CA THR A 267 14.71 -17.59 -23.70
C THR A 267 14.91 -16.35 -22.82
N LEU A 268 16.04 -16.24 -22.11
CA LEU A 268 16.35 -15.08 -21.27
C LEU A 268 16.43 -13.77 -22.08
N LYS A 269 16.96 -13.82 -23.31
CA LYS A 269 16.97 -12.66 -24.21
C LYS A 269 15.56 -12.20 -24.55
N TYR A 270 14.66 -13.11 -24.91
CA TYR A 270 13.27 -12.75 -25.20
C TYR A 270 12.51 -12.28 -23.96
N ALA A 271 12.77 -12.89 -22.81
CA ALA A 271 12.21 -12.48 -21.53
C ALA A 271 12.59 -11.02 -21.19
N TYR A 272 13.86 -10.66 -21.37
CA TYR A 272 14.32 -9.27 -21.23
C TYR A 272 13.61 -8.32 -22.20
N LEU A 273 13.53 -8.68 -23.49
CA LEU A 273 12.87 -7.84 -24.50
C LEU A 273 11.38 -7.65 -24.22
N TYR A 274 10.70 -8.70 -23.75
CA TYR A 274 9.31 -8.65 -23.33
C TYR A 274 9.14 -7.70 -22.15
N ALA A 275 9.87 -7.91 -21.05
CA ALA A 275 9.80 -7.06 -19.86
C ALA A 275 10.12 -5.60 -20.21
N LYS A 276 11.14 -5.35 -21.04
CA LYS A 276 11.49 -4.00 -21.49
C LYS A 276 10.37 -3.36 -22.31
N SER A 277 9.70 -4.11 -23.17
CA SER A 277 8.56 -3.61 -23.95
C SER A 277 7.37 -3.26 -23.07
N VAL A 278 7.12 -4.03 -22.00
CA VAL A 278 6.08 -3.71 -20.99
C VAL A 278 6.33 -2.34 -20.35
N THR A 279 7.59 -1.94 -20.14
CA THR A 279 7.93 -0.60 -19.59
C THR A 279 7.56 0.57 -20.50
N LEU A 280 7.23 0.31 -21.77
CA LEU A 280 6.83 1.32 -22.75
C LEU A 280 5.31 1.45 -22.90
N LEU A 281 4.54 0.56 -22.24
CA LEU A 281 3.08 0.66 -22.24
C LEU A 281 2.66 1.85 -21.38
N ASN A 282 1.60 2.54 -21.81
CA ASN A 282 0.96 3.55 -20.98
C ASN A 282 0.34 2.84 -19.77
N THR A 283 0.99 2.98 -18.62
CA THR A 283 0.50 2.53 -17.31
C THR A 283 -0.17 3.67 -16.59
#